data_AF-A0A0G3G2Y9-F1
#
_entry.id   AF-A0A0G3G2Y9-F1
#
_cell.length_a   1.000
_cell.length_b   1.000
_cell.length_c   1.000
_cell.angle_alpha   90.00
_cell.angle_beta   90.00
_cell.angle_gamma   90.00
#
_symmetry.space_group_name_H-M   'P 1'
#
loop_
_entity.id
_entity.type
_entity.pdbx_description
1 polymer ?
#
loop_
_entity_poly.entity_id
_entity_poly.type
_entity_poly.pdbx_seq_one_letter_code
_entity_poly.pdbx_strand_id
1 'polypeptide(L)' 'MVSFVGADDMGSFEAYIEQGRCVVMQGGQKVTVTDSPGMFGGRTGFVFRGTKLWTLREGISYGQ' A
#
# COMPACT_ATOMS: atom_id res chain seq x y z
N MET A 1 17.30 13.30 8.47
CA MET A 1 16.89 12.59 7.24
C MET A 1 16.28 11.27 7.71
N VAL A 2 15.03 10.96 7.36
CA VAL A 2 14.36 9.74 7.85
C VAL A 2 14.71 8.61 6.88
N SER A 3 15.55 7.67 7.33
CA SER A 3 15.89 6.46 6.58
C SER A 3 14.93 5.35 6.97
N PHE A 4 14.35 4.68 5.97
CA PHE A 4 13.51 3.51 6.17
C PHE A 4 14.35 2.27 5.87
N VAL A 5 14.28 1.26 6.75
CA VAL A 5 14.89 -0.05 6.53
C VAL A 5 13.82 -0.93 5.87
N GLY A 6 14.12 -1.48 4.69
CA GLY A 6 13.29 -2.52 4.09
C GLY A 6 13.40 -3.79 4.92
N ALA A 7 12.27 -4.35 5.32
CA ALA A 7 12.21 -5.64 5.98
C ALA A 7 11.38 -6.58 5.12
N ASP A 8 12.00 -7.65 4.65
CA ASP A 8 11.42 -8.63 3.73
C ASP A 8 10.96 -9.91 4.47
N ASP A 9 10.96 -9.90 5.79
CA ASP A 9 10.51 -11.01 6.62
C ASP A 9 9.09 -10.80 7.17
N MET A 10 8.36 -11.90 7.31
CA MET A 10 6.98 -11.90 7.79
C MET A 10 6.83 -11.34 9.21
N GLY A 11 7.82 -11.53 10.08
CA GLY A 11 7.78 -11.02 11.45
C GLY A 11 7.82 -9.49 11.51
N SER A 12 8.67 -8.88 10.68
CA SER A 12 8.71 -7.42 10.52
C SER A 12 7.43 -6.87 9.91
N PHE A 13 6.81 -7.59 8.98
CA PHE A 13 5.50 -7.23 8.42
C PHE A 13 4.40 -7.27 9.48
N GLU A 14 4.33 -8.33 10.29
CA GLU A 14 3.37 -8.47 11.39
C GLU A 14 3.55 -7.36 12.43
N ALA A 15 4.78 -7.10 12.87
CA ALA A 15 5.07 -6.01 13.81
C ALA A 15 4.67 -4.64 13.25
N TYR A 16 4.78 -4.43 11.94
CA TYR A 16 4.36 -3.19 11.28
C TYR A 16 2.83 -3.02 11.25
N ILE A 17 2.09 -4.12 11.14
CA ILE A 17 0.62 -4.15 11.29
C ILE A 17 0.22 -3.87 12.74
N GLU A 18 0.84 -4.55 13.70
CA GLU A 18 0.53 -4.41 15.14
C GLU A 18 0.76 -2.98 15.66
N GLN A 19 1.73 -2.27 15.09
CA GLN A 19 1.98 -0.86 15.39
C GLN A 19 0.94 0.10 14.79
N GLY A 20 -0.06 -0.40 14.07
CA GLY A 20 -1.11 0.40 13.42
C GLY A 20 -0.59 1.25 12.25
N ARG A 21 0.60 0.94 11.73
CA ARG A 21 1.26 1.68 10.64
C ARG A 21 0.89 1.15 9.26
N CYS A 22 0.23 -0.01 9.20
CA CYS A 22 -0.28 -0.64 7.99
C CYS A 22 -1.70 -1.15 8.20
N VAL A 23 -2.53 -1.05 7.17
CA VAL A 23 -3.90 -1.57 7.18
C VAL A 23 -3.96 -2.73 6.19
N VAL A 24 -4.18 -3.93 6.70
CA VAL A 24 -4.47 -5.09 5.85
C VAL A 24 -5.92 -4.98 5.40
N MET A 25 -6.11 -4.87 4.08
CA MET A 25 -7.43 -4.81 3.47
C MET A 25 -7.74 -6.14 2.80
N GLN A 26 -8.99 -6.61 2.92
CA GLN A 26 -9.46 -7.72 2.12
C GLN A 26 -9.48 -7.33 0.63
N GLY A 27 -9.06 -8.25 -0.24
CA GLY A 27 -9.11 -8.07 -1.69
C GLY A 27 -10.54 -7.85 -2.20
N GLY A 28 -10.65 -7.23 -3.38
CA GLY A 28 -11.95 -6.95 -4.04
C GLY A 28 -12.66 -5.68 -3.56
N GLN A 29 -12.09 -4.95 -2.61
CA GLN A 29 -12.58 -3.64 -2.20
C GLN A 29 -12.34 -2.61 -3.31
N LYS A 30 -13.37 -1.83 -3.64
CA LYS A 30 -13.25 -0.72 -4.60
C LYS A 30 -12.56 0.46 -3.91
N VAL A 31 -11.51 0.96 -4.55
CA VAL A 31 -10.75 2.13 -4.09
C VAL A 31 -10.59 3.14 -5.21
N THR A 32 -10.34 4.40 -4.87
CA THR A 32 -10.08 5.45 -5.87
C THR A 32 -8.59 5.70 -5.96
N VAL A 33 -7.98 5.41 -7.11
CA VAL A 33 -6.55 5.69 -7.34
C VAL A 33 -6.36 7.21 -7.46
N THR A 34 -5.47 7.77 -6.63
CA THR A 34 -5.11 9.19 -6.68
C THR A 34 -3.78 9.41 -7.37
N ASP A 35 -2.85 8.46 -7.21
CA ASP A 35 -1.49 8.55 -7.74
C ASP A 35 -1.17 7.25 -8.47
N SER A 36 -1.13 7.33 -9.79
CA SER A 36 -0.78 6.19 -10.64
C SER A 36 0.73 5.96 -10.62
N PRO A 37 1.22 4.72 -10.57
CA PRO A 37 2.64 4.40 -10.48
C PRO A 37 3.45 4.83 -11.73
N GLY A 38 2.81 5.28 -12.81
CA GLY A 38 3.51 5.60 -14.05
C GLY A 38 4.21 4.37 -14.67
N MET A 39 5.14 4.59 -15.61
CA MET A 39 5.79 3.50 -16.33
C MET A 39 6.83 2.74 -15.48
N PHE A 40 7.53 3.44 -14.58
CA PHE A 40 8.64 2.90 -13.77
C PHE A 40 8.42 2.99 -12.25
N GLY A 41 7.28 3.49 -11.77
CA GLY A 41 7.01 3.54 -10.34
C GLY A 41 6.53 2.21 -9.80
N GLY A 42 6.99 1.87 -8.60
CA GLY A 42 6.57 0.66 -7.87
C GLY A 42 5.45 0.89 -6.85
N ARG A 43 4.94 2.12 -6.72
CA ARG A 43 3.96 2.49 -5.69
C ARG A 43 2.77 3.22 -6.28
N THR A 44 1.59 2.91 -5.77
CA THR A 44 0.31 3.51 -6.14
C THR A 44 -0.31 4.16 -4.92
N GLY A 45 -0.76 5.40 -5.06
CA GLY A 45 -1.56 6.11 -4.07
C GLY A 45 -3.05 5.91 -4.33
N PHE A 46 -3.82 5.64 -3.28
CA PHE A 46 -5.27 5.49 -3.37
C PHE A 46 -5.99 6.04 -2.14
N VAL A 47 -7.28 6.31 -2.29
CA VAL A 47 -8.17 6.71 -1.20
C VAL A 47 -9.11 5.56 -0.85
N PHE A 48 -9.15 5.24 0.43
CA PHE A 48 -10.13 4.33 1.01
C PHE A 48 -10.77 4.99 2.23
N ARG A 49 -12.11 5.08 2.23
CA ARG A 49 -12.90 5.72 3.30
C ARG A 49 -12.40 7.13 3.69
N GLY A 50 -11.99 7.92 2.69
CA GLY A 50 -11.48 9.29 2.90
C GLY A 50 -10.03 9.38 3.39
N THR A 51 -9.34 8.25 3.60
CA THR A 51 -7.93 8.23 3.99
C THR A 51 -7.05 7.96 2.77
N LYS A 52 -6.00 8.76 2.58
CA LYS A 52 -4.97 8.53 1.55
C LYS A 52 -3.98 7.48 2.03
N LEU A 53 -3.79 6.44 1.24
CA LEU A 53 -2.91 5.32 1.52
C LEU A 53 -2.01 5.05 0.32
N TRP A 54 -0.92 4.35 0.57
CA TRP A 54 0.03 3.91 -0.46
C TRP A 54 0.13 2.40 -0.43
N THR A 55 0.24 1.80 -1.61
CA THR A 55 0.50 0.38 -1.78
C THR A 55 1.49 0.17 -2.92
N LEU A 56 1.94 -1.06 -3.09
CA LEU A 56 2.71 -1.46 -4.26
C LEU A 56 1.81 -1.48 -5.50
N ARG A 57 2.40 -1.32 -6.68
CA ARG A 57 1.68 -1.29 -7.96
C ARG A 57 0.76 -2.51 -8.14
N GLU A 58 1.23 -3.67 -7.69
CA GLU A 58 0.57 -4.97 -7.79
C GLU A 58 -0.61 -5.10 -6.82
N GLY A 59 -0.68 -4.24 -5.79
CA GLY A 59 -1.76 -4.23 -4.80
C GLY A 59 -3.08 -3.64 -5.30
N ILE A 60 -3.10 -3.06 -6.51
CA ILE A 60 -4.30 -2.51 -7.15
C ILE A 60 -4.56 -3.26 -8.46
N SER A 61 -5.73 -3.89 -8.55
CA SER A 61 -6.22 -4.42 -9.81
C SER A 61 -6.97 -3.31 -10.56
N TYR A 62 -6.39 -2.84 -11.65
CA TYR A 62 -7.06 -2.01 -12.64
C TYR A 62 -7.83 -2.98 -13.52
N GLY A 63 -9.08 -3.27 -13.16
CA GLY A 63 -9.89 -4.26 -13.87
C GLY A 63 -9.79 -4.12 -15.40
N GLN A 64 -9.76 -5.27 -16.09
CA GLN A 64 -10.18 -5.32 -17.49
C GLN A 64 -11.66 -5.00 -17.60
#